data_AF-A3DCT3-F1
#
_entry.id   AF-A3DCT3-F1
#
_cell.length_a   1.000
_cell.length_b   1.000
_cell.length_c   1.000
_cell.angle_alpha   90.00
_cell.angle_beta   90.00
_cell.angle_gamma   90.00
#
_symmetry.space_group_name_H-M   'P 1'
#
loop_
_entity.id
_entity.type
_entity.pdbx_description
1 polymer ?
#
loop_
_entity_poly.entity_id
_entity_poly.type
_entity_poly.pdbx_seq_one_letter_code
_entity_poly.pdbx_strand_id
1 'polypeptide(L)'
;MSQKDTSITLIENTFIREPYCVHCKQWTRNLTTHDCPIKHIVTVDGPLRGIVDRLYNLGIQPAEATYDLNCFDFNVYCVKIHIPLNQQLNCEVLGDLPAGWYYGWDEETDKICMLGYLDFECYVGARAKERVRAVARKFEKFLSKKDPAAVKAMLLLTGV
;
A
#
# COMPACT_ATOMS: atom_id res chain seq x y z
N MET A 1 -7.47 -28.88 -5.88
CA MET A 1 -6.92 -27.51 -5.74
C MET A 1 -5.41 -27.63 -5.65
N SER A 2 -4.66 -26.85 -6.43
CA SER A 2 -3.19 -26.98 -6.52
C SER A 2 -2.52 -26.42 -5.25
N GLN A 3 -1.36 -26.97 -4.83
CA GLN A 3 -0.56 -26.42 -3.72
C GLN A 3 -0.21 -24.93 -3.89
N LYS A 4 -0.14 -24.44 -5.15
CA LYS A 4 0.01 -23.01 -5.46
C LYS A 4 -1.19 -22.17 -5.00
N ASP A 5 -2.42 -22.66 -5.18
CA ASP A 5 -3.65 -21.96 -4.82
C ASP A 5 -3.81 -21.87 -3.29
N THR A 6 -3.41 -22.93 -2.58
CA THR A 6 -3.41 -22.97 -1.11
C THR A 6 -2.38 -21.99 -0.52
N SER A 7 -1.23 -21.83 -1.17
CA SER A 7 -0.15 -20.93 -0.72
C SER A 7 -0.51 -19.45 -0.89
N ILE A 8 -1.14 -19.07 -2.02
CA ILE A 8 -1.61 -17.69 -2.26
C ILE A 8 -2.72 -17.33 -1.26
N THR A 9 -3.68 -18.22 -1.06
CA THR A 9 -4.79 -18.01 -0.11
C THR A 9 -4.28 -17.90 1.33
N LEU A 10 -3.22 -18.63 1.70
CA LEU A 10 -2.56 -18.47 3.00
C LEU A 10 -1.87 -17.11 3.10
N ILE A 11 -1.06 -16.68 2.13
CA ILE A 11 -0.37 -15.38 2.16
C ILE A 11 -1.34 -14.20 2.17
N GLU A 12 -2.44 -14.27 1.43
CA GLU A 12 -3.46 -13.20 1.43
C GLU A 12 -4.24 -13.14 2.76
N ASN A 13 -4.23 -14.24 3.54
CA ASN A 13 -4.88 -14.32 4.85
C ASN A 13 -3.91 -14.22 6.05
N THR A 14 -2.62 -14.47 5.83
CA THR A 14 -1.57 -14.32 6.83
C THR A 14 -0.95 -12.95 6.68
N PHE A 15 -0.76 -12.31 7.81
CA PHE A 15 -0.18 -10.98 7.91
C PHE A 15 1.34 -11.11 7.75
N ILE A 16 1.76 -11.50 6.55
CA ILE A 16 3.16 -11.69 6.21
C ILE A 16 3.58 -10.51 5.35
N ARG A 17 4.61 -9.83 5.83
CA ARG A 17 5.35 -8.80 5.13
C ARG A 17 6.39 -9.50 4.26
N GLU A 18 6.17 -9.51 2.95
CA GLU A 18 7.02 -10.21 2.01
C GLU A 18 7.42 -9.30 0.84
N PRO A 19 8.58 -9.52 0.23
CA PRO A 19 8.93 -8.87 -1.03
C PRO A 19 7.95 -9.29 -2.14
N TYR A 20 7.47 -8.31 -2.91
CA TYR A 20 6.53 -8.49 -4.00
C TYR A 20 6.98 -7.71 -5.22
N CYS A 21 7.05 -8.38 -6.37
CA CYS A 21 7.34 -7.72 -7.63
C CYS A 21 6.05 -7.16 -8.23
N VAL A 22 5.94 -5.82 -8.29
CA VAL A 22 4.77 -5.12 -8.83
C VAL A 22 4.67 -5.22 -10.36
N HIS A 23 5.80 -5.47 -11.02
CA HIS A 23 5.85 -5.67 -12.46
C HIS A 23 5.33 -7.06 -12.86
N CYS A 24 5.86 -8.12 -12.26
CA CYS A 24 5.45 -9.51 -12.52
C CYS A 24 4.20 -9.94 -11.75
N LYS A 25 3.74 -9.13 -10.79
CA LYS A 25 2.62 -9.40 -9.89
C LYS A 25 2.75 -10.71 -9.12
N GLN A 26 3.94 -10.95 -8.56
CA GLN A 26 4.25 -12.17 -7.82
C GLN A 26 5.07 -11.91 -6.56
N TRP A 27 4.84 -12.70 -5.53
CA TRP A 27 5.65 -12.71 -4.31
C TRP A 27 7.05 -13.25 -4.61
N THR A 28 8.08 -12.52 -4.20
CA THR A 28 9.49 -12.83 -4.47
C THR A 28 10.18 -13.25 -3.17
N ARG A 29 9.75 -14.39 -2.61
CA ARG A 29 10.31 -14.96 -1.37
C ARG A 29 11.83 -15.21 -1.44
N ASN A 30 12.38 -15.37 -2.64
CA ASN A 30 13.81 -15.46 -2.87
C ASN A 30 14.27 -14.46 -3.94
N LEU A 31 14.82 -13.34 -3.49
CA LEU A 31 15.27 -12.24 -4.35
C LEU A 31 16.39 -12.64 -5.31
N THR A 32 17.17 -13.67 -4.99
CA THR A 32 18.29 -14.15 -5.85
C THR A 32 17.82 -14.85 -7.12
N THR A 33 16.54 -15.24 -7.18
CA THR A 33 15.94 -15.96 -8.31
C THR A 33 15.02 -15.09 -9.16
N HIS A 34 14.92 -13.79 -8.84
CA HIS A 34 14.00 -12.88 -9.50
C HIS A 34 14.74 -11.89 -10.40
N ASP A 35 14.43 -11.91 -11.70
CA ASP A 35 15.18 -11.16 -12.70
C ASP A 35 14.77 -9.68 -12.83
N CYS A 36 13.66 -9.26 -12.22
CA CYS A 36 13.27 -7.84 -12.31
C CYS A 36 14.21 -6.96 -11.48
N PRO A 37 14.54 -5.75 -11.98
CA PRO A 37 15.26 -4.75 -11.20
C PRO A 37 14.63 -4.49 -9.83
N ILE A 38 15.46 -4.25 -8.81
CA ILE A 38 15.03 -4.04 -7.40
C ILE A 38 13.98 -2.93 -7.27
N LYS A 39 14.00 -1.90 -8.13
CA LYS A 39 12.98 -0.83 -8.15
C LYS A 39 11.54 -1.32 -8.39
N HIS A 40 11.35 -2.55 -8.87
CA HIS A 40 10.03 -3.18 -9.03
C HIS A 40 9.65 -4.07 -7.85
N ILE A 41 10.51 -4.18 -6.85
CA ILE A 41 10.31 -5.03 -5.68
C ILE A 41 9.93 -4.13 -4.51
N VAL A 42 8.77 -4.40 -3.92
CA VAL A 42 8.18 -3.62 -2.83
C VAL A 42 7.95 -4.58 -1.66
N THR A 43 8.26 -4.14 -0.44
CA THR A 43 7.90 -4.89 0.77
C THR A 43 6.43 -4.63 1.09
N VAL A 44 5.60 -5.67 1.09
CA VAL A 44 4.14 -5.50 1.20
C VAL A 44 3.54 -6.46 2.22
N ASP A 45 2.71 -5.92 3.11
CA ASP A 45 1.77 -6.72 3.88
C ASP A 45 0.64 -7.22 2.98
N GLY A 46 0.41 -8.54 2.96
CA GLY A 46 -0.54 -9.23 2.06
C GLY A 46 -1.85 -8.48 1.73
N PRO A 47 -2.61 -7.98 2.72
CA PRO A 47 -3.86 -7.24 2.50
C PRO A 47 -3.73 -5.95 1.68
N LEU A 48 -2.53 -5.38 1.57
CA LEU A 48 -2.25 -4.11 0.88
C LEU A 48 -1.72 -4.31 -0.55
N ARG A 49 -1.52 -5.57 -0.99
CA ARG A 49 -1.01 -5.89 -2.33
C ARG A 49 -1.76 -5.18 -3.45
N GLY A 50 -3.09 -5.18 -3.40
CA GLY A 50 -3.91 -4.56 -4.44
C GLY A 50 -3.74 -3.03 -4.50
N ILE A 51 -3.46 -2.37 -3.37
CA ILE A 51 -3.16 -0.93 -3.35
C ILE A 51 -1.86 -0.67 -4.11
N VAL A 52 -0.81 -1.44 -3.80
CA VAL A 52 0.50 -1.30 -4.44
C VAL A 52 0.42 -1.50 -5.94
N ASP A 53 -0.30 -2.55 -6.39
CA ASP A 53 -0.54 -2.79 -7.82
C ASP A 53 -1.21 -1.57 -8.48
N ARG A 54 -2.22 -0.98 -7.84
CA ARG A 54 -2.97 0.16 -8.40
C ARG A 54 -2.13 1.42 -8.44
N LEU A 55 -1.39 1.75 -7.38
CA LEU A 55 -0.47 2.89 -7.35
C LEU A 55 0.58 2.76 -8.46
N TYR A 56 1.19 1.57 -8.60
CA TYR A 56 2.19 1.32 -9.64
C TYR A 56 1.62 1.54 -11.05
N ASN A 57 0.39 1.10 -11.31
CA ASN A 57 -0.28 1.35 -12.60
C ASN A 57 -0.53 2.84 -12.87
N LEU A 58 -0.73 3.65 -11.83
CA LEU A 58 -0.86 5.11 -11.90
C LEU A 58 0.50 5.83 -12.04
N GLY A 59 1.62 5.11 -12.01
CA GLY A 59 2.98 5.68 -12.06
C GLY A 59 3.52 6.12 -10.70
N ILE A 60 2.76 5.89 -9.62
CA ILE A 60 3.19 6.13 -8.24
C ILE A 60 3.95 4.89 -7.77
N GLN A 61 5.18 5.01 -7.28
CA GLN A 61 5.99 3.85 -6.88
C GLN A 61 6.10 3.80 -5.35
N PRO A 62 5.36 2.89 -4.69
CA PRO A 62 5.56 2.62 -3.27
C PRO A 62 6.94 2.03 -3.03
N ALA A 63 7.59 2.45 -1.94
CA ALA A 63 8.78 1.79 -1.40
C ALA A 63 8.38 0.55 -0.59
N GLU A 64 7.31 0.68 0.19
CA GLU A 64 6.69 -0.38 0.96
C GLU A 64 5.20 -0.10 1.14
N ALA A 65 4.44 -1.10 1.59
CA ALA A 65 3.08 -0.91 2.06
C ALA A 65 2.86 -1.81 3.26
N THR A 66 2.74 -1.20 4.43
CA THR A 66 2.66 -1.91 5.70
C THR A 66 1.49 -1.40 6.53
N TYR A 67 1.04 -2.21 7.50
CA TYR A 67 0.05 -1.77 8.47
C TYR A 67 0.50 -2.13 9.88
N ASP A 68 0.10 -1.29 10.83
CA ASP A 68 0.36 -1.46 12.25
C ASP A 68 -0.95 -1.53 13.02
N LEU A 69 -0.94 -2.38 14.05
CA LEU A 69 -2.02 -2.50 15.03
C LEU A 69 -1.48 -2.01 16.38
N ASN A 70 -1.60 -0.70 16.62
CA ASN A 70 -1.10 -0.11 17.85
C ASN A 70 -2.03 -0.47 19.01
N CYS A 71 -1.49 -1.17 20.01
CA CYS A 71 -2.21 -1.56 21.22
C CYS A 71 -2.32 -0.36 22.16
N PHE A 72 -3.54 0.14 22.38
CA PHE A 72 -3.81 1.22 23.35
C PHE A 72 -4.09 0.68 24.75
N ASP A 73 -4.72 -0.48 24.84
CA ASP A 73 -5.06 -1.22 26.08
C ASP A 73 -5.18 -2.72 25.73
N PHE A 74 -5.22 -3.62 26.71
CA PHE A 74 -5.22 -5.09 26.52
C PHE A 74 -6.16 -5.55 25.38
N ASN A 75 -5.57 -5.90 24.23
CA ASN A 75 -6.23 -6.37 23.01
C ASN A 75 -7.07 -5.32 22.23
N VAL A 76 -6.88 -4.03 22.49
CA VAL A 76 -7.54 -2.94 21.76
C VAL A 76 -6.54 -2.27 20.82
N TYR A 77 -6.82 -2.35 19.52
CA TYR A 77 -5.93 -1.93 18.45
C TYR A 77 -6.50 -0.76 17.64
N CYS A 78 -5.64 0.19 17.33
CA CYS A 78 -5.85 1.19 16.30
C CYS A 78 -5.17 0.73 15.02
N VAL A 79 -5.84 0.91 13.88
CA VAL A 79 -5.29 0.55 12.57
C VAL A 79 -4.56 1.75 11.97
N LYS A 80 -3.29 1.54 11.64
CA LYS A 80 -2.51 2.47 10.82
C LYS A 80 -2.02 1.75 9.56
N ILE A 81 -2.01 2.44 8.43
CA ILE A 81 -1.37 1.95 7.19
C ILE A 81 -0.36 2.99 6.76
N HIS A 82 0.83 2.53 6.38
CA HIS A 82 1.95 3.34 5.96
C HIS A 82 2.41 2.88 4.58
N ILE A 83 2.42 3.81 3.62
CA ILE A 83 2.88 3.57 2.24
C ILE A 83 3.87 4.69 1.86
N PRO A 84 5.12 4.61 2.31
CA PRO A 84 6.20 5.47 1.82
C PRO A 84 6.38 5.30 0.31
N LEU A 85 6.77 6.38 -0.35
CA LEU A 85 6.98 6.43 -1.80
C LEU A 85 8.49 6.48 -2.11
N ASN A 86 8.92 5.79 -3.17
CA ASN A 86 10.28 5.89 -3.69
C ASN A 86 10.54 7.24 -4.37
N GLN A 87 9.47 7.97 -4.67
CA GLN A 87 9.54 9.32 -5.19
C GLN A 87 8.73 10.28 -4.32
N GLN A 88 9.21 11.52 -4.23
CA GLN A 88 8.45 12.59 -3.63
C GLN A 88 7.52 13.22 -4.67
N LEU A 89 6.32 13.63 -4.26
CA LEU A 89 5.35 14.26 -5.14
C LEU A 89 5.19 15.74 -4.76
N ASN A 90 5.18 16.62 -5.76
CA ASN A 90 5.02 18.06 -5.53
C ASN A 90 3.56 18.47 -5.27
N CYS A 91 2.60 17.58 -5.46
CA CYS A 91 1.19 17.85 -5.20
C CYS A 91 0.37 16.58 -4.99
N GLU A 92 -0.88 16.79 -4.56
CA GLU A 92 -1.88 15.77 -4.28
C GLU A 92 -2.44 15.14 -5.59
N VAL A 93 -1.62 14.34 -6.28
CA VAL A 93 -1.95 13.78 -7.62
C VAL A 93 -3.15 12.85 -7.67
N LEU A 94 -3.67 12.40 -6.52
CA LEU A 94 -4.91 11.61 -6.44
C LEU A 94 -6.11 12.48 -6.06
N GLY A 95 -5.93 13.78 -5.84
CA GLY A 95 -6.94 14.69 -5.29
C GLY A 95 -7.36 14.29 -3.88
N ASP A 96 -8.59 14.66 -3.51
CA ASP A 96 -9.13 14.34 -2.18
C ASP A 96 -9.11 12.83 -1.91
N LEU A 97 -8.45 12.47 -0.81
CA LEU A 97 -8.36 11.09 -0.35
C LEU A 97 -9.62 10.69 0.43
N PRO A 98 -10.00 9.40 0.43
CA PRO A 98 -11.10 8.91 1.25
C PRO A 98 -10.86 9.15 2.74
N ALA A 99 -11.92 9.25 3.53
CA ALA A 99 -11.83 9.48 4.97
C ALA A 99 -10.82 8.54 5.67
N GLY A 100 -9.98 9.13 6.53
CA GLY A 100 -8.89 8.46 7.25
C GLY A 100 -7.57 8.38 6.48
N TRP A 101 -7.60 8.53 5.15
CA TRP A 101 -6.38 8.61 4.34
C TRP A 101 -5.84 10.03 4.28
N TYR A 102 -4.52 10.16 4.23
CA TYR A 102 -3.83 11.45 4.15
C TYR A 102 -2.54 11.35 3.33
N TYR A 103 -2.10 12.49 2.82
CA TYR A 103 -0.77 12.68 2.27
C TYR A 103 0.19 13.03 3.41
N GLY A 104 1.25 12.23 3.58
CA GLY A 104 2.32 12.59 4.51
C GLY A 104 3.36 13.42 3.79
N TRP A 105 3.65 14.59 4.37
CA TRP A 105 4.58 15.57 3.85
C TRP A 105 5.91 15.44 4.56
N ASP A 106 6.97 15.55 3.78
CA ASP A 106 8.34 15.67 4.25
C ASP A 106 8.58 17.11 4.68
N GLU A 107 8.90 17.32 5.96
CA GLU A 107 9.01 18.67 6.56
C GLU A 107 10.17 19.50 5.99
N GLU A 108 11.20 18.85 5.45
CA GLU A 108 12.38 19.54 4.91
C GLU A 108 12.17 19.98 3.46
N THR A 109 11.54 19.13 2.66
CA THR A 109 11.36 19.35 1.22
C THR A 109 10.01 19.95 0.86
N ASP A 110 9.05 19.97 1.79
CA ASP A 110 7.64 20.34 1.57
C ASP A 110 7.02 19.54 0.41
N LYS A 111 7.40 18.26 0.31
CA LYS A 111 6.88 17.34 -0.70
C LYS A 111 6.20 16.14 -0.07
N ILE A 112 5.26 15.56 -0.78
CA ILE A 112 4.56 14.36 -0.33
C ILE A 112 5.50 13.16 -0.48
N CYS A 113 5.81 12.48 0.62
CA CYS A 113 6.70 11.32 0.65
C CYS A 113 5.98 10.01 1.02
N MET A 114 4.71 10.08 1.44
CA MET A 114 3.93 8.89 1.78
C MET A 114 2.44 9.07 1.58
N LEU A 115 1.73 7.94 1.44
CA LEU A 115 0.31 7.84 1.73
C LEU A 115 0.14 7.15 3.08
N GLY A 116 -0.66 7.76 3.96
CA GLY A 116 -0.97 7.21 5.27
C GLY A 116 -2.47 6.98 5.43
N TYR A 117 -2.81 6.07 6.34
CA TYR A 117 -4.18 5.93 6.85
C TYR A 117 -4.14 5.82 8.37
N LEU A 118 -5.07 6.51 9.01
CA LEU A 118 -5.26 6.46 10.46
C LEU A 118 -6.74 6.21 10.78
N ASP A 119 -7.00 5.15 11.54
CA ASP A 119 -8.31 4.86 12.10
C ASP A 119 -8.35 5.24 13.57
N PHE A 120 -9.19 6.20 13.95
CA PHE A 120 -9.36 6.54 15.37
C PHE A 120 -10.29 5.56 16.11
N GLU A 121 -10.89 4.60 15.41
CA GLU A 121 -11.64 3.53 16.04
C GLU A 121 -10.71 2.45 16.64
N CYS A 122 -11.21 1.83 17.71
CA CYS A 122 -10.51 0.83 18.50
C CYS A 122 -11.13 -0.56 18.26
N TYR A 123 -10.31 -1.55 17.89
CA TYR A 123 -10.76 -2.88 17.49
C TYR A 123 -10.17 -3.98 18.39
N VAL A 124 -10.96 -5.01 18.67
CA VAL A 124 -10.53 -6.15 19.49
C VAL A 124 -10.20 -7.37 18.63
N GLY A 125 -9.01 -7.93 18.84
CA GLY A 125 -8.58 -9.20 18.25
C GLY A 125 -8.70 -9.25 16.72
N ALA A 126 -9.40 -10.27 16.20
CA ALA A 126 -9.56 -10.50 14.76
C ALA A 126 -10.27 -9.36 14.00
N ARG A 127 -11.06 -8.52 14.68
CA ARG A 127 -11.76 -7.40 14.03
C ARG A 127 -10.81 -6.33 13.49
N ALA A 128 -9.66 -6.13 14.15
CA ALA A 128 -8.64 -5.19 13.67
C ALA A 128 -8.09 -5.62 12.29
N LYS A 129 -7.86 -6.92 12.14
CA LYS A 129 -7.40 -7.57 10.92
C LYS A 129 -8.43 -7.50 9.79
N GLU A 130 -9.71 -7.70 10.11
CA GLU A 130 -10.83 -7.49 9.17
C GLU A 130 -10.95 -6.04 8.73
N ARG A 131 -10.73 -5.10 9.67
CA ARG A 131 -10.74 -3.66 9.36
C ARG A 131 -9.66 -3.29 8.36
N VAL A 132 -8.42 -3.76 8.53
CA VAL A 132 -7.32 -3.54 7.57
C VAL A 132 -7.76 -3.96 6.17
N ARG A 133 -8.31 -5.17 6.01
CA ARG A 133 -8.80 -5.68 4.71
C ARG A 133 -9.91 -4.82 4.13
N ALA A 134 -10.85 -4.38 4.96
CA ALA A 134 -11.97 -3.56 4.52
C ALA A 134 -11.51 -2.16 4.04
N VAL A 135 -10.60 -1.53 4.78
CA VAL A 135 -10.00 -0.24 4.42
C VAL A 135 -9.20 -0.37 3.13
N ALA A 136 -8.36 -1.41 3.01
CA ALA A 136 -7.55 -1.65 1.82
C ALA A 136 -8.42 -1.81 0.56
N ARG A 137 -9.46 -2.66 0.61
CA ARG A 137 -10.40 -2.84 -0.50
C ARG A 137 -11.14 -1.56 -0.90
N LYS A 138 -11.53 -0.74 0.07
CA LYS A 138 -12.17 0.56 -0.21
C LYS A 138 -11.20 1.49 -0.94
N PHE A 139 -9.95 1.54 -0.50
CA PHE A 139 -8.93 2.38 -1.13
C PHE A 139 -8.54 1.87 -2.53
N GLU A 140 -8.42 0.55 -2.73
CA GLU A 140 -8.24 -0.04 -4.06
C GLU A 140 -9.36 0.35 -5.03
N LYS A 141 -10.62 0.35 -4.56
CA LYS A 141 -11.78 0.78 -5.36
C LYS A 141 -11.71 2.28 -5.67
N PHE A 142 -11.20 3.10 -4.77
CA PHE A 142 -10.94 4.52 -5.03
C PHE A 142 -9.87 4.69 -6.12
N LEU A 143 -8.72 4.02 -5.98
CA LEU A 143 -7.63 4.10 -6.96
C LEU A 143 -8.06 3.59 -8.34
N SER A 144 -8.90 2.56 -8.40
CA SER A 144 -9.40 1.98 -9.66
C SER A 144 -10.30 2.94 -10.46
N LYS A 145 -10.74 4.05 -9.87
CA LYS A 145 -11.50 5.11 -10.55
C LYS A 145 -10.61 6.20 -11.15
N LYS A 146 -9.32 6.21 -10.83
CA LYS A 146 -8.37 7.23 -11.33
C LYS A 146 -7.93 6.86 -12.73
N ASP A 147 -7.85 7.85 -13.61
CA ASP A 147 -7.33 7.68 -14.96
C ASP A 147 -5.78 7.61 -14.91
N PRO A 148 -5.16 6.49 -15.31
CA PRO A 148 -3.71 6.35 -15.25
C PRO A 148 -2.95 7.33 -16.15
N ALA A 149 -3.49 7.71 -17.31
CA ALA A 149 -2.85 8.65 -18.21
C ALA A 149 -2.89 10.06 -17.61
N ALA A 150 -4.02 10.46 -17.03
CA ALA A 150 -4.14 11.76 -16.36
C ALA A 150 -3.19 11.86 -15.16
N VAL A 151 -3.13 10.83 -14.30
CA VAL A 151 -2.23 10.85 -13.13
C VAL A 151 -0.76 10.88 -13.58
N LYS A 152 -0.37 10.10 -14.59
CA LYS A 152 1.00 10.14 -15.14
C LYS A 152 1.34 11.49 -15.76
N ALA A 153 0.40 12.12 -16.47
CA ALA A 153 0.58 13.46 -17.01
C ALA A 153 0.80 14.48 -15.88
N MET A 154 0.01 14.41 -14.81
CA MET A 154 0.20 15.25 -13.63
C MET A 154 1.57 15.06 -13.01
N LEU A 155 2.01 13.81 -12.77
CA LEU A 155 3.34 13.50 -12.26
C LEU A 155 4.45 14.13 -13.12
N LEU A 156 4.33 14.04 -14.45
CA LEU A 156 5.31 14.64 -15.37
C LEU A 156 5.31 16.17 -15.32
N LEU A 157 4.13 16.80 -15.26
CA LEU A 157 3.98 18.25 -15.30
C LEU A 157 4.42 18.92 -14.01
N THR A 158 4.18 18.29 -12.86
CA THR A 158 4.51 18.88 -11.57
C THR A 158 5.97 18.65 -11.18
N GLY A 159 6.72 17.89 -11.99
CA GLY A 159 7.96 17.27 -11.56
C GLY A 159 7.67 16.21 -10.50
N VAL A 160 8.44 15.15 -10.55
CA VAL A 160 8.61 14.22 -9.43
C VAL A 160 10.00 14.53 -8.88
#